data_AF-A0AAN4SGX9-F1
#
_entry.id   AF-A0AAN4SGX9-F1
#
_cell.length_a   1.000
_cell.length_b   1.000
_cell.length_c   1.000
_cell.angle_alpha   90.00
_cell.angle_beta   90.00
_cell.angle_gamma   90.00
#
_symmetry.space_group_name_H-M   'P 1'
#
loop_
_entity.id
_entity.type
_entity.pdbx_description
1 polymer ?
#
loop_
_entity_poly.entity_id
_entity_poly.type
_entity_poly.pdbx_seq_one_letter_code
_entity_poly.pdbx_strand_id
1 'polypeptide(L)'
;MLCQKTGVDVKADASGQCLLSGISFSRQCAQLQLCVVAKEFNNNTVQQCAATISGLSNSPVTWNASQTTLPVTGTSGTLNVAWTNPNATTVNSNVYKVLPQTSRTLTIKFTTLKIGNGQMNNAITVSATNRIFSAAGNYKITVSIVPNYISVRSYKWARGNLYKSGSNFYFEAAQSNYHGGATEGGFIGWNTLDIGVGKYNSGNYSTANDPCYQVVPPGTWETPSDGQLQDLINAGVTYSGSPKGFWFGGNNGVFLLALGSRDQSSTTINNTISKNGAWAFYWSRTPSGKTAKGLNAMQGNNSAGIDNSWARPDGRTIRCVKR
;
A
#
# COMPACT_ATOMS: atom_id res chain seq x y z
N MET A 1 -7.65 27.15 -45.19
CA MET A 1 -6.22 26.81 -45.39
C MET A 1 -6.17 25.50 -46.16
N LEU A 2 -5.54 25.49 -47.34
CA LEU A 2 -5.43 24.30 -48.18
C LEU A 2 -4.19 23.50 -47.76
N CYS A 3 -4.34 22.26 -47.31
CA CYS A 3 -3.22 21.35 -47.09
C CYS A 3 -3.05 20.47 -48.33
N GLN A 4 -2.04 20.75 -49.15
CA GLN A 4 -1.77 20.05 -50.39
C GLN A 4 -0.52 19.18 -50.23
N LYS A 5 -0.64 17.87 -50.39
CA LYS A 5 0.51 16.97 -50.57
C LYS A 5 0.76 16.81 -52.07
N THR A 6 1.90 17.32 -52.54
CA THR A 6 2.34 17.18 -53.93
C THR A 6 2.95 15.79 -54.16
N GLY A 7 2.85 15.27 -55.39
CA GLY A 7 3.40 13.95 -55.75
C GLY A 7 2.57 12.75 -55.28
N VAL A 8 1.28 12.93 -54.98
CA VAL A 8 0.34 11.82 -54.77
C VAL A 8 -0.08 11.29 -56.15
N ASP A 9 0.29 10.06 -56.46
CA ASP A 9 -0.06 9.40 -57.72
C ASP A 9 -1.51 8.90 -57.61
N VAL A 10 -2.42 9.55 -58.36
CA VAL A 10 -3.85 9.23 -58.39
C VAL A 10 -4.12 8.51 -59.71
N LYS A 11 -4.35 7.20 -59.65
CA LYS A 11 -4.69 6.39 -60.82
C LYS A 11 -6.15 5.97 -60.72
N ALA A 12 -6.89 6.16 -61.82
CA ALA A 12 -8.22 5.59 -61.97
C ALA A 12 -8.11 4.09 -62.24
N ASP A 13 -8.93 3.28 -61.59
CA ASP A 13 -9.11 1.89 -61.97
C ASP A 13 -9.99 1.76 -63.22
N ALA A 14 -10.16 0.53 -63.72
CA ALA A 14 -10.95 0.24 -64.92
C ALA A 14 -12.44 0.64 -64.81
N SER A 15 -12.94 0.97 -63.60
CA SER A 15 -14.30 1.43 -63.34
C SER A 15 -14.40 2.96 -63.16
N GLY A 16 -13.28 3.68 -63.27
CA GLY A 16 -13.20 5.12 -63.09
C GLY A 16 -13.04 5.57 -61.64
N GLN A 17 -12.85 4.65 -60.68
CA GLN A 17 -12.57 5.03 -59.29
C GLN A 17 -11.10 5.37 -59.10
N CYS A 18 -10.83 6.52 -58.49
CA CYS A 18 -9.48 6.98 -58.22
C CYS A 18 -8.96 6.39 -56.90
N LEU A 19 -7.88 5.60 -56.97
CA LEU A 19 -7.21 5.10 -55.78
C LEU A 19 -6.12 6.09 -55.33
N LEU A 20 -6.26 6.66 -54.13
CA LEU A 20 -5.24 7.49 -53.50
C LEU A 20 -4.14 6.59 -52.93
N SER A 21 -2.95 6.63 -53.53
CA SER A 21 -1.78 5.85 -53.11
C SER A 21 -0.68 6.75 -52.53
N GLY A 22 0.19 6.22 -51.67
CA GLY A 22 1.34 6.97 -51.12
C GLY A 22 1.04 7.95 -49.96
N ILE A 23 -0.15 7.89 -49.36
CA ILE A 23 -0.50 8.67 -48.16
C ILE A 23 -0.37 7.78 -46.92
N SER A 24 0.45 8.22 -45.95
CA SER A 24 0.56 7.60 -44.63
C SER A 24 -0.07 8.49 -43.57
N PHE A 25 -1.02 7.97 -42.82
CA PHE A 25 -1.63 8.68 -41.69
C PHE A 25 -0.95 8.29 -40.39
N SER A 26 -0.53 9.29 -39.60
CA SER A 26 -0.01 9.10 -38.25
C SER A 26 -0.99 9.60 -37.20
N ARG A 27 -1.04 8.91 -36.05
CA ARG A 27 -1.81 9.39 -34.90
C ARG A 27 -1.09 10.57 -34.26
N GLN A 28 -1.79 11.70 -34.18
CA GLN A 28 -1.29 12.88 -33.48
C GLN A 28 -1.47 12.79 -31.95
N CYS A 29 -2.43 11.98 -31.49
CA CYS A 29 -2.65 11.68 -30.08
C CYS A 29 -1.91 10.41 -29.63
N ALA A 30 -1.70 10.30 -28.33
CA ALA A 30 -1.32 9.06 -27.68
C ALA A 30 -2.56 8.23 -27.33
N GLN A 31 -2.36 6.94 -27.09
CA GLN A 31 -3.35 6.07 -26.45
C GLN A 31 -2.92 5.76 -25.02
N LEU A 32 -3.87 5.80 -24.10
CA LEU A 32 -3.69 5.50 -22.70
C LEU A 32 -4.70 4.44 -22.24
N GLN A 33 -4.22 3.47 -21.48
CA GLN A 33 -5.03 2.47 -20.80
C GLN A 33 -4.63 2.42 -19.31
N LEU A 34 -5.60 2.27 -18.42
CA LEU A 34 -5.33 1.92 -17.03
C LEU A 34 -5.50 0.41 -16.83
N CYS A 35 -4.55 -0.19 -16.12
CA CYS A 35 -4.61 -1.57 -15.67
C CYS A 35 -4.69 -1.57 -14.15
N VAL A 36 -5.68 -2.24 -13.58
CA VAL A 36 -5.78 -2.45 -12.13
C VAL A 36 -5.46 -3.90 -11.84
N VAL A 37 -4.58 -4.13 -10.86
CA VAL A 37 -4.21 -5.45 -10.37
C VAL A 37 -4.54 -5.52 -8.89
N ALA A 38 -5.45 -6.39 -8.50
CA ALA A 38 -5.77 -6.65 -7.11
C ALA A 38 -4.98 -7.87 -6.60
N LYS A 39 -4.35 -7.73 -5.44
CA LYS A 39 -3.52 -8.78 -4.83
C LYS A 39 -3.78 -8.86 -3.33
N GLU A 40 -3.58 -10.05 -2.75
CA GLU A 40 -3.60 -10.29 -1.29
C GLU A 40 -4.95 -10.04 -0.59
N PHE A 41 -6.03 -9.81 -1.33
CA PHE A 41 -7.40 -9.88 -0.81
C PHE A 41 -7.83 -11.35 -0.71
N ASN A 42 -8.75 -11.66 0.22
CA ASN A 42 -9.40 -12.97 0.28
C ASN A 42 -10.06 -13.35 -1.07
N ASN A 43 -10.55 -12.34 -1.79
CA ASN A 43 -10.96 -12.46 -3.19
C ASN A 43 -10.38 -11.27 -3.96
N ASN A 44 -9.45 -11.57 -4.88
CA ASN A 44 -8.74 -10.58 -5.68
C ASN A 44 -9.52 -10.11 -6.92
N THR A 45 -10.76 -10.54 -7.14
CA THR A 45 -11.51 -10.14 -8.33
C THR A 45 -11.92 -8.67 -8.25
N VAL A 46 -11.48 -7.86 -9.21
CA VAL A 46 -12.00 -6.51 -9.44
C VAL A 46 -13.36 -6.66 -10.14
N GLN A 47 -14.43 -6.27 -9.46
CA GLN A 47 -15.82 -6.46 -9.89
C GLN A 47 -16.45 -5.16 -10.43
N GLN A 48 -15.96 -4.02 -9.98
CA GLN A 48 -16.39 -2.69 -10.43
C GLN A 48 -15.17 -1.76 -10.42
N CYS A 49 -15.02 -0.94 -11.46
CA CYS A 49 -13.91 -0.01 -11.54
C CYS A 49 -14.28 1.19 -12.41
N ALA A 50 -14.08 2.39 -11.86
CA ALA A 50 -14.12 3.66 -12.57
C ALA A 50 -13.13 4.61 -11.91
N ALA A 51 -12.48 5.46 -12.70
CA ALA A 51 -11.48 6.39 -12.22
C ALA A 51 -11.52 7.72 -13.00
N THR A 52 -10.97 8.76 -12.40
CA THR A 52 -10.65 10.01 -13.08
C THR A 52 -9.15 10.21 -13.05
N ILE A 53 -8.57 10.54 -14.20
CA ILE A 53 -7.18 10.99 -14.33
C ILE A 53 -7.20 12.51 -14.45
N SER A 54 -6.38 13.21 -13.67
CA SER A 54 -6.13 14.65 -13.80
C SER A 54 -4.64 14.94 -13.97
N GLY A 55 -4.31 16.16 -14.41
CA GLY A 55 -2.93 16.56 -14.74
C GLY A 55 -2.57 16.38 -16.22
N LEU A 56 -3.55 16.06 -17.07
CA LEU A 56 -3.37 15.92 -18.51
C LEU A 56 -3.29 17.30 -19.18
N SER A 57 -2.80 17.33 -20.42
CA SER A 57 -2.90 18.52 -21.29
C SER A 57 -4.36 18.97 -21.44
N ASN A 58 -4.58 20.28 -21.54
CA ASN A 58 -5.91 20.86 -21.68
C ASN A 58 -6.55 20.40 -23.00
N SER A 59 -7.86 20.14 -22.96
CA SER A 59 -8.68 19.70 -24.09
C SER A 59 -10.00 20.47 -24.09
N PRO A 60 -10.58 20.83 -25.25
CA PRO A 60 -10.13 20.49 -26.61
C PRO A 60 -8.91 21.31 -27.07
N VAL A 61 -8.23 20.82 -28.11
CA VAL A 61 -7.16 21.55 -28.83
C VAL A 61 -7.56 21.67 -30.30
N THR A 62 -7.38 22.86 -30.86
CA THR A 62 -7.51 23.11 -32.31
C THR A 62 -6.17 22.84 -32.99
N TRP A 63 -6.20 22.07 -34.07
CA TRP A 63 -5.02 21.70 -34.84
C TRP A 63 -5.29 21.91 -36.33
N ASN A 64 -4.29 22.43 -37.04
CA ASN A 64 -4.31 22.58 -38.49
C ASN A 64 -3.49 21.49 -39.14
N ALA A 65 -3.96 20.95 -40.27
CA ALA A 65 -3.28 19.86 -40.97
C ALA A 65 -1.88 20.20 -41.52
N SER A 66 -1.50 21.49 -41.55
CA SER A 66 -0.14 21.95 -41.86
C SER A 66 0.83 21.81 -40.69
N GLN A 67 0.34 21.59 -39.47
CA GLN A 67 1.17 21.46 -38.27
C GLN A 67 1.63 20.02 -38.08
N THR A 68 2.92 19.84 -37.79
CA THR A 68 3.52 18.53 -37.54
C THR A 68 3.25 18.00 -36.13
N THR A 69 2.82 18.87 -35.20
CA THR A 69 2.51 18.53 -33.80
C THR A 69 1.25 19.23 -33.29
N LEU A 70 0.56 18.64 -32.31
CA LEU A 70 -0.57 19.27 -31.62
C LEU A 70 -0.09 20.41 -30.68
N PRO A 71 -0.74 21.59 -30.67
CA PRO A 71 -0.39 22.69 -29.78
C PRO A 71 -0.94 22.46 -28.36
N VAL A 72 -0.31 21.56 -27.63
CA VAL A 72 -0.73 21.15 -26.27
C VAL A 72 -0.30 22.17 -25.22
N THR A 73 -1.22 22.59 -24.35
CA THR A 73 -0.96 23.56 -23.27
C THR A 73 -1.68 23.18 -21.97
N GLY A 74 -1.28 23.82 -20.86
CA GLY A 74 -1.93 23.68 -19.55
C GLY A 74 -1.86 22.28 -18.93
N THR A 75 -2.32 22.15 -17.67
CA THR A 75 -2.30 20.90 -16.88
C THR A 75 -3.65 20.58 -16.22
N SER A 76 -4.72 21.28 -16.60
CA SER A 76 -6.05 21.12 -16.01
C SER A 76 -6.90 20.04 -16.68
N GLY A 77 -6.35 19.37 -17.71
CA GLY A 77 -7.03 18.29 -18.42
C GLY A 77 -7.40 17.13 -17.50
N THR A 78 -8.62 16.62 -17.68
CA THR A 78 -9.14 15.46 -16.97
C THR A 78 -9.70 14.41 -17.93
N LEU A 79 -9.69 13.15 -17.50
CA LEU A 79 -10.21 12.02 -18.26
C LEU A 79 -10.95 11.06 -17.32
N ASN A 80 -12.20 10.75 -17.65
CA ASN A 80 -12.95 9.69 -16.98
C ASN A 80 -12.67 8.34 -17.66
N VAL A 81 -12.27 7.37 -16.86
CA VAL A 81 -11.84 6.03 -17.27
C VAL A 81 -12.81 5.00 -16.72
N ALA A 82 -13.26 4.11 -17.60
CA ALA A 82 -14.23 3.08 -17.32
C ALA A 82 -13.71 1.70 -17.76
N TRP A 83 -14.17 0.68 -17.05
CA TRP A 83 -13.96 -0.73 -17.37
C TRP A 83 -15.30 -1.33 -17.78
N THR A 84 -15.32 -2.03 -18.90
CA THR A 84 -16.51 -2.75 -19.36
C THR A 84 -16.57 -4.10 -18.64
N ASN A 85 -17.51 -4.26 -17.71
CA ASN A 85 -17.77 -5.51 -16.96
C ASN A 85 -16.51 -6.18 -16.37
N PRO A 86 -15.73 -5.49 -15.51
CA PRO A 86 -14.54 -6.08 -14.91
C PRO A 86 -14.91 -7.29 -14.04
N ASN A 87 -14.22 -8.42 -14.25
CA ASN A 87 -14.41 -9.64 -13.46
C ASN A 87 -13.15 -10.51 -13.45
N ALA A 88 -12.01 -9.93 -13.07
CA ALA A 88 -10.72 -10.63 -13.00
C ALA A 88 -9.81 -10.00 -11.95
N THR A 89 -8.71 -10.67 -11.61
CA THR A 89 -7.66 -10.14 -10.72
C THR A 89 -6.89 -8.98 -11.35
N THR A 90 -6.75 -9.02 -12.67
CA THR A 90 -6.16 -7.97 -13.49
C THR A 90 -7.19 -7.52 -14.52
N VAL A 91 -7.57 -6.24 -14.48
CA VAL A 91 -8.57 -5.67 -15.40
C VAL A 91 -8.02 -4.44 -16.12
N ASN A 92 -8.20 -4.40 -17.43
CA ASN A 92 -7.77 -3.29 -18.27
C ASN A 92 -8.98 -2.42 -18.62
N SER A 93 -8.82 -1.10 -18.54
CA SER A 93 -9.86 -0.16 -18.95
C SER A 93 -10.06 -0.20 -20.46
N ASN A 94 -11.09 0.52 -20.93
CA ASN A 94 -11.12 0.93 -22.33
C ASN A 94 -9.84 1.72 -22.68
N VAL A 95 -9.51 1.79 -23.97
CA VAL A 95 -8.36 2.58 -24.46
C VAL A 95 -8.84 3.99 -24.78
N TYR A 96 -8.13 4.99 -24.25
CA TYR A 96 -8.48 6.39 -24.38
C TYR A 96 -7.45 7.13 -25.22
N LYS A 97 -7.92 8.08 -26.04
CA LYS A 97 -7.04 9.00 -26.75
C LYS A 97 -6.72 10.15 -25.80
N VAL A 98 -5.43 10.43 -25.63
CA VAL A 98 -4.95 11.57 -24.84
C VAL A 98 -4.01 12.41 -25.66
N LEU A 99 -4.02 13.72 -25.41
CA LEU A 99 -3.10 14.65 -26.05
C LEU A 99 -1.66 14.34 -25.60
N PRO A 100 -0.65 14.55 -26.47
CA PRO A 100 0.74 14.47 -26.06
C PRO A 100 1.05 15.40 -24.89
N GLN A 101 2.05 15.03 -24.10
CA GLN A 101 2.52 15.83 -22.97
C GLN A 101 4.00 15.56 -22.66
N THR A 102 4.66 16.58 -22.11
CA THR A 102 5.97 16.46 -21.49
C THR A 102 5.86 15.87 -20.08
N SER A 103 6.99 15.70 -19.40
CA SER A 103 7.08 15.06 -18.09
C SER A 103 6.18 15.74 -17.06
N ARG A 104 5.17 15.02 -16.55
CA ARG A 104 4.18 15.54 -15.60
C ARG A 104 3.77 14.51 -14.55
N THR A 105 3.21 15.00 -13.45
CA THR A 105 2.52 14.17 -12.45
C THR A 105 1.05 14.06 -12.81
N LEU A 106 0.57 12.83 -12.91
CA LEU A 106 -0.85 12.52 -13.07
C LEU A 106 -1.43 12.07 -11.74
N THR A 107 -2.66 12.47 -11.46
CA THR A 107 -3.42 11.99 -10.30
C THR A 107 -4.55 11.10 -10.78
N ILE A 108 -4.60 9.87 -10.28
CA ILE A 108 -5.61 8.87 -10.60
C ILE A 108 -6.47 8.67 -9.35
N LYS A 109 -7.72 9.09 -9.40
CA LYS A 109 -8.69 8.89 -8.32
C LYS A 109 -9.70 7.81 -8.73
N PHE A 110 -9.78 6.74 -7.98
CA PHE A 110 -10.81 5.71 -8.20
C PHE A 110 -12.14 6.20 -7.65
N THR A 111 -13.06 6.55 -8.54
CA THR A 111 -14.41 7.03 -8.18
C THR A 111 -15.32 5.86 -7.80
N THR A 112 -15.12 4.70 -8.43
CA THR A 112 -15.76 3.43 -8.05
C THR A 112 -14.71 2.33 -8.06
N LEU A 113 -14.65 1.52 -7.01
CA LEU A 113 -13.79 0.35 -6.96
C LEU A 113 -14.37 -0.70 -6.03
N LYS A 114 -14.60 -1.90 -6.57
CA LYS A 114 -14.99 -3.09 -5.82
C LYS A 114 -14.00 -4.21 -6.06
N ILE A 115 -13.35 -4.69 -4.99
CA ILE A 115 -12.46 -5.85 -5.02
C ILE A 115 -13.01 -6.90 -4.07
N GLY A 116 -13.41 -8.07 -4.61
CA GLY A 116 -14.16 -9.07 -3.86
C GLY A 116 -15.40 -8.45 -3.21
N ASN A 117 -15.49 -8.54 -1.88
CA ASN A 117 -16.59 -7.96 -1.11
C ASN A 117 -16.32 -6.52 -0.62
N GLY A 118 -15.12 -5.98 -0.85
CA GLY A 118 -14.73 -4.65 -0.38
C GLY A 118 -15.08 -3.55 -1.38
N GLN A 119 -15.86 -2.56 -0.93
CA GLN A 119 -16.16 -1.32 -1.67
C GLN A 119 -15.23 -0.20 -1.21
N MET A 120 -14.55 0.47 -2.15
CA MET A 120 -13.49 1.46 -1.90
C MET A 120 -13.69 2.74 -2.72
N ASN A 121 -14.94 3.14 -2.94
CA ASN A 121 -15.29 4.32 -3.74
C ASN A 121 -14.66 5.58 -3.17
N ASN A 122 -13.95 6.35 -4.01
CA ASN A 122 -13.25 7.59 -3.65
C ASN A 122 -12.16 7.44 -2.58
N ALA A 123 -11.81 6.22 -2.18
CA ALA A 123 -10.85 5.96 -1.11
C ALA A 123 -9.40 5.90 -1.60
N ILE A 124 -9.19 5.64 -2.90
CA ILE A 124 -7.85 5.42 -3.46
C ILE A 124 -7.52 6.53 -4.45
N THR A 125 -6.42 7.23 -4.17
CA THR A 125 -5.80 8.22 -5.05
C THR A 125 -4.33 7.87 -5.22
N VAL A 126 -3.86 7.86 -6.48
CA VAL A 126 -2.49 7.49 -6.86
C VAL A 126 -1.85 8.62 -7.64
N SER A 127 -0.61 8.94 -7.33
CA SER A 127 0.20 9.89 -8.11
C SER A 127 1.21 9.13 -8.97
N ALA A 128 1.15 9.35 -10.29
CA ALA A 128 2.13 8.83 -11.24
C ALA A 128 3.00 9.99 -11.73
N THR A 129 4.24 10.07 -11.25
CA THR A 129 5.16 11.18 -11.55
C THR A 129 5.95 10.93 -12.83
N ASN A 130 6.45 12.01 -13.44
CA ASN A 130 7.32 11.98 -14.62
C ASN A 130 6.74 11.20 -15.82
N ARG A 131 5.44 11.34 -16.08
CA ARG A 131 4.75 10.68 -17.21
C ARG A 131 4.85 11.54 -18.46
N ILE A 132 5.47 11.01 -19.50
CA ILE A 132 5.57 11.59 -20.85
C ILE A 132 4.67 10.79 -21.79
N PHE A 133 3.86 11.46 -22.59
CA PHE A 133 3.08 10.82 -23.66
C PHE A 133 3.43 11.45 -25.00
N SER A 134 4.15 10.72 -25.85
CA SER A 134 4.45 11.11 -27.23
C SER A 134 3.29 10.77 -28.18
N ALA A 135 3.14 11.55 -29.24
CA ALA A 135 2.21 11.26 -30.35
C ALA A 135 2.42 9.84 -30.87
N ALA A 136 1.33 9.19 -31.28
CA ALA A 136 1.29 7.78 -31.70
C ALA A 136 1.78 6.74 -30.66
N GLY A 137 2.13 7.14 -29.44
CA GLY A 137 2.50 6.22 -28.37
C GLY A 137 1.32 5.45 -27.80
N ASN A 138 1.57 4.25 -27.30
CA ASN A 138 0.61 3.42 -26.59
C ASN A 138 1.10 3.21 -25.16
N TYR A 139 0.37 3.74 -24.18
CA TYR A 139 0.78 3.75 -22.79
C TYR A 139 -0.20 2.97 -21.94
N LYS A 140 0.34 2.25 -20.95
CA LYS A 140 -0.43 1.55 -19.93
C LYS A 140 0.11 1.93 -18.56
N ILE A 141 -0.74 2.49 -17.70
CA ILE A 141 -0.41 2.70 -16.29
C ILE A 141 -1.02 1.54 -15.50
N THR A 142 -0.17 0.81 -14.78
CA THR A 142 -0.60 -0.29 -13.93
C THR A 142 -0.65 0.16 -12.47
N VAL A 143 -1.82 0.02 -11.86
CA VAL A 143 -2.04 0.28 -10.43
C VAL A 143 -2.22 -1.06 -9.73
N SER A 144 -1.27 -1.43 -8.88
CA SER A 144 -1.42 -2.59 -7.99
C SER A 144 -2.03 -2.16 -6.67
N ILE A 145 -3.12 -2.81 -6.28
CA ILE A 145 -3.86 -2.55 -5.06
C ILE A 145 -3.72 -3.76 -4.15
N VAL A 146 -3.26 -3.53 -2.93
CA VAL A 146 -3.14 -4.51 -1.86
C VAL A 146 -3.85 -3.99 -0.62
N PRO A 147 -4.42 -4.86 0.23
CA PRO A 147 -4.91 -4.44 1.53
C PRO A 147 -3.79 -3.82 2.37
N ASN A 148 -4.15 -2.85 3.21
CA ASN A 148 -3.24 -2.31 4.23
C ASN A 148 -3.13 -3.21 5.47
N TYR A 149 -3.54 -4.48 5.36
CA TYR A 149 -3.53 -5.48 6.42
C TYR A 149 -3.16 -6.86 5.88
N ILE A 150 -2.84 -7.77 6.79
CA ILE A 150 -2.58 -9.19 6.54
C ILE A 150 -3.67 -9.99 7.27
N SER A 151 -4.40 -10.82 6.54
CA SER A 151 -5.40 -11.71 7.14
C SER A 151 -4.73 -12.97 7.69
N VAL A 152 -4.84 -13.21 8.99
CA VAL A 152 -4.51 -14.50 9.60
C VAL A 152 -5.64 -14.87 10.56
N ARG A 153 -6.19 -16.08 10.38
CA ARG A 153 -7.45 -16.50 11.02
C ARG A 153 -8.57 -15.49 10.72
N SER A 154 -9.35 -15.09 11.72
CA SER A 154 -10.44 -14.11 11.63
C SER A 154 -9.97 -12.66 11.76
N TYR A 155 -8.67 -12.41 11.98
CA TYR A 155 -8.13 -11.10 12.32
C TYR A 155 -7.32 -10.48 11.17
N LYS A 156 -7.34 -9.14 11.14
CA LYS A 156 -6.61 -8.32 10.17
C LYS A 156 -5.47 -7.61 10.88
N TRP A 157 -4.25 -8.01 10.61
CA TRP A 157 -3.04 -7.49 11.25
C TRP A 157 -2.43 -6.37 10.42
N ALA A 158 -1.81 -5.38 11.06
CA ALA A 158 -1.08 -4.34 10.35
C ALA A 158 0.07 -4.95 9.52
N ARG A 159 0.38 -4.36 8.37
CA ARG A 159 1.51 -4.84 7.54
C ARG A 159 2.87 -4.60 8.17
N GLY A 160 2.98 -3.63 9.05
CA GLY A 160 4.22 -3.25 9.71
C GLY A 160 4.07 -3.25 11.23
N ASN A 161 5.22 -3.31 11.91
CA ASN A 161 5.25 -3.00 13.34
C ASN A 161 4.91 -1.51 13.55
N LEU A 162 4.38 -1.20 14.72
CA LEU A 162 4.12 0.17 15.12
C LEU A 162 5.43 0.87 15.49
N TYR A 163 5.56 2.13 15.09
CA TYR A 163 6.61 3.02 15.61
C TYR A 163 6.09 4.44 15.80
N LYS A 164 6.77 5.19 16.66
CA LYS A 164 6.53 6.62 16.87
C LYS A 164 7.58 7.46 16.15
N SER A 165 7.15 8.52 15.49
CA SER A 165 8.00 9.56 14.92
C SER A 165 7.32 10.92 15.08
N GLY A 166 8.05 11.92 15.59
CA GLY A 166 7.44 13.17 16.03
C GLY A 166 6.29 12.90 17.02
N SER A 167 5.14 13.56 16.84
CA SER A 167 3.96 13.39 17.72
C SER A 167 3.01 12.27 17.29
N ASN A 168 3.33 11.52 16.23
CA ASN A 168 2.41 10.58 15.60
C ASN A 168 2.92 9.13 15.63
N PHE A 169 2.00 8.20 15.39
CA PHE A 169 2.28 6.77 15.25
C PHE A 169 2.03 6.30 13.82
N TYR A 170 2.91 5.42 13.36
CA TYR A 170 2.94 4.92 11.99
C TYR A 170 3.22 3.42 11.96
N PHE A 171 2.95 2.81 10.81
CA PHE A 171 3.38 1.44 10.53
C PHE A 171 4.62 1.43 9.67
N GLU A 172 5.52 0.50 9.98
CA GLU A 172 6.60 0.15 9.09
C GLU A 172 6.11 -0.22 7.69
N ALA A 173 6.87 0.17 6.67
CA ALA A 173 6.54 -0.13 5.28
C ALA A 173 6.56 -1.64 4.95
N ALA A 174 7.34 -2.42 5.70
CA ALA A 174 7.47 -3.87 5.55
C ALA A 174 7.52 -4.57 6.92
N GLN A 175 7.12 -5.86 6.96
CA GLN A 175 7.13 -6.66 8.20
C GLN A 175 8.53 -6.80 8.81
N SER A 176 9.57 -6.71 7.97
CA SER A 176 10.98 -6.85 8.31
C SER A 176 11.66 -5.55 8.72
N ASN A 177 10.97 -4.41 8.62
CA ASN A 177 11.51 -3.12 9.01
C ASN A 177 11.26 -2.83 10.49
N TYR A 178 12.09 -1.98 11.06
CA TYR A 178 11.94 -1.49 12.43
C TYR A 178 12.64 -0.15 12.62
N HIS A 179 12.06 0.72 13.43
CA HIS A 179 12.69 1.93 13.96
C HIS A 179 13.20 1.66 15.38
N GLY A 180 14.51 1.82 15.57
CA GLY A 180 15.13 1.87 16.90
C GLY A 180 15.01 3.25 17.54
N GLY A 181 15.39 3.35 18.81
CA GLY A 181 15.46 4.62 19.56
C GLY A 181 14.59 4.64 20.82
N ALA A 182 14.86 5.61 21.69
CA ALA A 182 14.23 5.76 23.00
C ALA A 182 13.23 6.93 23.09
N THR A 183 13.22 7.81 22.09
CA THR A 183 12.34 8.99 21.98
C THR A 183 11.54 9.00 20.68
N GLU A 184 12.06 8.31 19.66
CA GLU A 184 11.40 7.87 18.42
C GLU A 184 11.75 6.39 18.24
N GLY A 185 10.82 5.57 17.71
CA GLY A 185 11.04 4.13 17.55
C GLY A 185 9.85 3.24 17.88
N GLY A 186 10.07 1.92 17.79
CA GLY A 186 9.04 0.88 17.93
C GLY A 186 9.04 0.13 19.27
N PHE A 187 9.88 0.52 20.23
CA PHE A 187 9.91 -0.07 21.57
C PHE A 187 9.13 0.83 22.53
N ILE A 188 7.94 0.37 22.92
CA ILE A 188 6.96 1.17 23.64
C ILE A 188 6.62 0.43 24.93
N GLY A 189 6.47 1.15 26.04
CA GLY A 189 5.95 0.57 27.27
C GLY A 189 4.48 0.19 27.14
N TRP A 190 3.94 -0.50 28.14
CA TRP A 190 2.57 -0.99 28.05
C TRP A 190 1.55 0.15 28.11
N ASN A 191 0.68 0.22 27.10
CA ASN A 191 -0.46 1.14 26.97
C ASN A 191 -0.10 2.60 27.29
N THR A 192 0.92 3.14 26.62
CA THR A 192 1.36 4.54 26.75
C THR A 192 1.64 5.16 25.37
N LEU A 193 1.46 6.49 25.27
CA LEU A 193 1.88 7.27 24.10
C LEU A 193 3.29 7.85 24.24
N ASP A 194 3.81 7.91 25.47
CA ASP A 194 5.19 8.28 25.76
C ASP A 194 6.07 7.04 25.64
N ILE A 195 6.99 7.05 24.67
CA ILE A 195 7.89 5.93 24.37
C ILE A 195 9.21 6.00 25.12
N GLY A 196 9.38 6.99 26.01
CA GLY A 196 10.56 7.14 26.85
C GLY A 196 10.88 5.89 27.65
N VAL A 197 12.15 5.76 28.05
CA VAL A 197 12.62 4.65 28.91
C VAL A 197 11.81 4.63 30.21
N GLY A 198 11.24 3.45 30.52
CA GLY A 198 10.47 3.23 31.75
C GLY A 198 9.08 3.86 31.78
N LYS A 199 8.57 4.40 30.65
CA LYS A 199 7.24 5.01 30.56
C LYS A 199 6.17 3.96 30.26
N TYR A 200 5.05 4.01 30.98
CA TYR A 200 3.94 3.05 30.85
C TYR A 200 2.68 3.57 31.53
N ASN A 201 1.54 2.93 31.28
CA ASN A 201 0.31 3.13 32.05
C ASN A 201 0.22 2.16 33.24
N SER A 202 0.17 2.72 34.45
CA SER A 202 0.02 1.96 35.70
C SER A 202 -1.42 1.56 36.01
N GLY A 203 -2.41 2.15 35.33
CA GLY A 203 -3.83 1.89 35.51
C GLY A 203 -4.38 0.76 34.63
N ASN A 204 -5.70 0.81 34.42
CA ASN A 204 -6.39 -0.07 33.47
C ASN A 204 -6.07 0.33 32.02
N TYR A 205 -6.22 -0.63 31.12
CA TYR A 205 -6.09 -0.37 29.69
C TYR A 205 -7.06 0.74 29.25
N SER A 206 -6.55 1.69 28.46
CA SER A 206 -7.33 2.78 27.87
C SER A 206 -6.98 2.93 26.40
N THR A 207 -8.00 3.06 25.54
CA THR A 207 -7.80 3.36 24.11
C THR A 207 -7.16 4.73 23.90
N ALA A 208 -7.34 5.67 24.84
CA ALA A 208 -6.67 6.98 24.79
C ALA A 208 -5.15 6.85 24.92
N ASN A 209 -4.66 5.80 25.59
CA ASN A 209 -3.23 5.54 25.75
C ASN A 209 -2.72 4.41 24.84
N ASP A 210 -3.57 3.84 23.98
CA ASP A 210 -3.16 2.79 23.05
C ASP A 210 -2.53 3.42 21.80
N PRO A 211 -1.23 3.24 21.55
CA PRO A 211 -0.55 3.86 20.42
C PRO A 211 -1.06 3.32 19.07
N CYS A 212 -1.57 2.08 19.01
CA CYS A 212 -2.24 1.56 17.81
C CYS A 212 -3.52 2.36 17.50
N TYR A 213 -4.26 2.73 18.54
CA TYR A 213 -5.50 3.50 18.43
C TYR A 213 -5.27 4.92 17.93
N GLN A 214 -4.05 5.45 18.07
CA GLN A 214 -3.68 6.79 17.62
C GLN A 214 -3.18 6.82 16.16
N VAL A 215 -2.95 5.67 15.52
CA VAL A 215 -2.55 5.63 14.10
C VAL A 215 -3.67 6.21 13.26
N VAL A 216 -3.35 7.21 12.43
CA VAL A 216 -4.35 7.92 11.63
C VAL A 216 -4.94 7.00 10.54
N PRO A 217 -6.28 6.95 10.38
CA PRO A 217 -7.27 7.63 11.22
C PRO A 217 -7.48 6.94 12.57
N PRO A 218 -7.56 7.69 13.70
CA PRO A 218 -7.68 7.11 15.03
C PRO A 218 -8.86 6.14 15.18
N GLY A 219 -8.69 5.11 15.99
CA GLY A 219 -9.70 4.06 16.23
C GLY A 219 -9.79 2.98 15.14
N THR A 220 -8.95 3.04 14.11
CA THR A 220 -8.86 1.99 13.07
C THR A 220 -8.17 0.73 13.57
N TRP A 221 -7.18 0.90 14.44
CA TRP A 221 -6.30 -0.16 14.92
C TRP A 221 -6.29 -0.19 16.44
N GLU A 222 -5.93 -1.34 17.01
CA GLU A 222 -5.74 -1.50 18.45
C GLU A 222 -4.56 -2.45 18.73
N THR A 223 -3.98 -2.32 19.93
CA THR A 223 -3.02 -3.31 20.44
C THR A 223 -3.78 -4.65 20.61
N PRO A 224 -3.25 -5.78 20.12
CA PRO A 224 -3.98 -7.05 20.11
C PRO A 224 -4.26 -7.57 21.52
N SER A 225 -5.37 -8.26 21.74
CA SER A 225 -5.61 -9.01 22.98
C SER A 225 -4.77 -10.28 23.05
N ASP A 226 -4.65 -10.86 24.23
CA ASP A 226 -4.04 -12.19 24.42
C ASP A 226 -4.79 -13.27 23.63
N GLY A 227 -6.13 -13.22 23.57
CA GLY A 227 -6.90 -14.11 22.70
C GLY A 227 -6.54 -13.98 21.21
N GLN A 228 -6.39 -12.74 20.71
CA GLN A 228 -5.97 -12.49 19.32
C GLN A 228 -4.55 -12.99 19.04
N LEU A 229 -3.62 -12.76 19.98
CA LEU A 229 -2.26 -13.29 19.89
C LEU A 229 -2.24 -14.82 19.96
N GLN A 230 -3.08 -15.43 20.81
CA GLN A 230 -3.19 -16.89 20.91
C GLN A 230 -3.73 -17.48 19.61
N ASP A 231 -4.72 -16.87 18.98
CA ASP A 231 -5.22 -17.30 17.66
C ASP A 231 -4.18 -17.15 16.56
N LEU A 232 -3.33 -16.13 16.65
CA LEU A 232 -2.18 -15.97 15.76
C LEU A 232 -1.17 -17.12 15.95
N ILE A 233 -0.83 -17.46 17.20
CA ILE A 233 0.03 -18.62 17.52
C ILE A 233 -0.60 -19.91 16.99
N ASN A 234 -1.90 -20.10 17.21
CA ASN A 234 -2.66 -21.27 16.75
C ASN A 234 -2.72 -21.37 15.22
N ALA A 235 -2.43 -20.30 14.46
CA ALA A 235 -2.30 -20.34 13.00
C ALA A 235 -1.04 -21.09 12.53
N GLY A 236 -0.15 -21.48 13.44
CA GLY A 236 1.10 -22.19 13.16
C GLY A 236 2.28 -21.23 13.14
N VAL A 237 3.39 -21.63 13.75
CA VAL A 237 4.60 -20.83 13.95
C VAL A 237 5.77 -21.45 13.20
N THR A 238 6.53 -20.64 12.47
CA THR A 238 7.75 -21.10 11.79
C THR A 238 8.85 -20.07 11.94
N TYR A 239 9.99 -20.47 12.49
CA TYR A 239 11.16 -19.60 12.59
C TYR A 239 11.75 -19.31 11.20
N SER A 240 12.16 -18.06 10.98
CA SER A 240 12.97 -17.63 9.84
C SER A 240 14.33 -17.15 10.34
N GLY A 241 15.42 -17.60 9.69
CA GLY A 241 16.78 -17.14 9.97
C GLY A 241 17.18 -15.86 9.24
N SER A 242 16.45 -15.48 8.19
CA SER A 242 16.75 -14.30 7.37
C SER A 242 15.47 -13.67 6.80
N PRO A 243 15.03 -12.51 7.31
CA PRO A 243 15.46 -11.90 8.58
C PRO A 243 15.10 -12.79 9.78
N LYS A 244 15.79 -12.63 10.92
CA LYS A 244 15.47 -13.41 12.13
C LYS A 244 14.12 -13.01 12.70
N GLY A 245 13.21 -13.97 12.80
CA GLY A 245 11.85 -13.76 13.32
C GLY A 245 10.96 -14.98 13.11
N PHE A 246 9.65 -14.79 13.17
CA PHE A 246 8.68 -15.87 13.16
C PHE A 246 7.51 -15.56 12.24
N TRP A 247 7.22 -16.50 11.34
CA TRP A 247 6.01 -16.50 10.52
C TRP A 247 4.86 -17.15 11.29
N PHE A 248 3.70 -16.50 11.26
CA PHE A 248 2.46 -16.98 11.83
C PHE A 248 1.40 -17.13 10.73
N GLY A 249 0.90 -18.35 10.52
CA GLY A 249 -0.03 -18.64 9.41
C GLY A 249 0.65 -18.93 8.06
N GLY A 250 1.90 -19.39 8.08
CA GLY A 250 2.69 -19.72 6.87
C GLY A 250 3.36 -18.49 6.21
N ASN A 251 3.94 -18.70 5.03
CA ASN A 251 4.79 -17.71 4.35
C ASN A 251 4.08 -16.43 3.87
N ASN A 252 2.75 -16.44 3.79
CA ASN A 252 1.93 -15.26 3.47
C ASN A 252 1.29 -14.64 4.71
N GLY A 253 1.67 -15.11 5.89
CA GLY A 253 1.10 -14.71 7.17
C GLY A 253 1.76 -13.49 7.80
N VAL A 254 1.58 -13.34 9.11
CA VAL A 254 2.20 -12.26 9.87
C VAL A 254 3.62 -12.67 10.22
N PHE A 255 4.57 -11.80 9.91
CA PHE A 255 5.96 -11.96 10.33
C PHE A 255 6.28 -11.01 11.48
N LEU A 256 6.68 -11.60 12.60
CA LEU A 256 7.12 -10.89 13.80
C LEU A 256 8.64 -11.00 13.93
N LEU A 257 9.33 -9.86 13.90
CA LEU A 257 10.79 -9.82 14.00
C LEU A 257 11.25 -10.17 15.41
N ALA A 258 12.38 -10.87 15.50
CA ALA A 258 13.04 -11.16 16.77
C ALA A 258 13.89 -9.95 17.24
N LEU A 259 13.24 -8.81 17.50
CA LEU A 259 13.91 -7.55 17.84
C LEU A 259 14.40 -7.47 19.30
N GLY A 260 13.94 -8.37 20.15
CA GLY A 260 14.22 -8.33 21.57
C GLY A 260 13.38 -7.30 22.31
N SER A 261 13.88 -6.84 23.45
CA SER A 261 13.19 -5.88 24.32
C SER A 261 14.15 -4.85 24.87
N ARG A 262 13.62 -3.66 25.18
CA ARG A 262 14.36 -2.60 25.87
C ARG A 262 14.03 -2.64 27.35
N ASP A 263 15.06 -2.68 28.18
CA ASP A 263 14.91 -2.64 29.64
C ASP A 263 14.36 -1.28 30.10
N GLN A 264 13.56 -1.29 31.17
CA GLN A 264 12.95 -0.10 31.75
C GLN A 264 13.92 0.98 32.24
N SER A 265 15.21 0.67 32.39
CA SER A 265 16.26 1.58 32.86
C SER A 265 17.34 1.86 31.82
N SER A 266 17.20 1.34 30.60
CA SER A 266 18.23 1.42 29.56
C SER A 266 17.67 1.81 28.20
N THR A 267 18.49 2.49 27.40
CA THR A 267 18.24 2.69 25.96
C THR A 267 18.67 1.50 25.12
N THR A 268 19.39 0.53 25.72
CA THR A 268 19.90 -0.66 25.04
C THR A 268 18.82 -1.71 24.86
N ILE A 269 18.81 -2.35 23.68
CA ILE A 269 17.92 -3.47 23.38
C ILE A 269 18.64 -4.78 23.72
N ASN A 270 17.99 -5.63 24.51
CA ASN A 270 18.42 -6.97 24.89
C ASN A 270 17.82 -8.02 23.96
N ASN A 271 18.48 -9.18 23.81
CA ASN A 271 18.01 -10.30 22.97
C ASN A 271 17.70 -9.93 21.51
N THR A 272 18.50 -9.01 20.96
CA THR A 272 18.32 -8.41 19.64
C THR A 272 18.47 -9.41 18.50
N ILE A 273 17.94 -9.01 17.34
CA ILE A 273 18.02 -9.73 16.07
C ILE A 273 19.47 -10.09 15.65
N SER A 274 20.46 -9.31 16.11
CA SER A 274 21.88 -9.57 15.84
C SER A 274 22.48 -10.70 16.68
N LYS A 275 21.89 -11.06 17.83
CA LYS A 275 22.43 -12.08 18.76
C LYS A 275 21.98 -13.49 18.40
N ASN A 276 22.73 -14.49 18.88
CA ASN A 276 22.26 -15.88 18.94
C ASN A 276 21.28 -16.02 20.11
N GLY A 277 20.13 -16.67 19.88
CA GLY A 277 19.03 -16.70 20.83
C GLY A 277 18.17 -15.43 20.79
N ALA A 278 17.97 -14.83 19.62
CA ALA A 278 17.11 -13.66 19.45
C ALA A 278 15.65 -13.97 19.84
N TRP A 279 14.95 -12.97 20.39
CA TRP A 279 13.56 -13.12 20.84
C TRP A 279 12.62 -12.15 20.12
N ALA A 280 11.42 -12.63 19.78
CA ALA A 280 10.31 -11.77 19.41
C ALA A 280 9.46 -11.50 20.66
N PHE A 281 9.28 -10.22 21.01
CA PHE A 281 8.45 -9.80 22.13
C PHE A 281 7.43 -8.77 21.69
N TYR A 282 6.15 -9.09 21.86
CA TYR A 282 5.03 -8.28 21.36
C TYR A 282 3.95 -8.08 22.43
N TRP A 283 3.51 -6.84 22.61
CA TRP A 283 2.53 -6.52 23.64
C TRP A 283 1.14 -7.07 23.35
N SER A 284 0.45 -7.47 24.43
CA SER A 284 -0.99 -7.59 24.49
C SER A 284 -1.61 -6.38 25.19
N ARG A 285 -2.82 -5.98 24.79
CA ARG A 285 -3.64 -5.02 25.56
C ARG A 285 -4.23 -5.61 26.84
N THR A 286 -4.23 -6.93 27.00
CA THR A 286 -4.83 -7.58 28.15
C THR A 286 -3.97 -7.34 29.40
N PRO A 287 -4.49 -6.67 30.46
CA PRO A 287 -3.75 -6.45 31.68
C PRO A 287 -3.57 -7.75 32.48
N SER A 288 -2.54 -7.81 33.32
CA SER A 288 -2.31 -8.92 34.26
C SER A 288 -1.93 -8.36 35.64
N GLY A 289 -2.92 -7.86 36.40
CA GLY A 289 -2.64 -7.20 37.68
C GLY A 289 -1.68 -6.01 37.50
N LYS A 290 -0.51 -6.03 38.17
CA LYS A 290 0.54 -5.00 38.05
C LYS A 290 1.47 -5.19 36.83
N THR A 291 1.37 -6.33 36.14
CA THR A 291 2.12 -6.65 34.93
C THR A 291 1.20 -6.58 33.70
N ALA A 292 1.73 -6.94 32.54
CA ALA A 292 1.00 -7.06 31.29
C ALA A 292 1.27 -8.41 30.64
N LYS A 293 0.39 -8.80 29.72
CA LYS A 293 0.60 -9.99 28.90
C LYS A 293 1.30 -9.65 27.60
N GLY A 294 1.92 -10.65 26.97
CA GLY A 294 2.52 -10.48 25.64
C GLY A 294 2.88 -11.80 24.99
N LEU A 295 3.08 -11.76 23.68
CA LEU A 295 3.57 -12.89 22.90
C LEU A 295 5.10 -12.94 22.95
N ASN A 296 5.65 -14.13 23.19
CA ASN A 296 7.07 -14.41 23.07
C ASN A 296 7.37 -15.58 22.13
N ALA A 297 8.49 -15.49 21.41
CA ALA A 297 9.06 -16.59 20.64
C ALA A 297 10.59 -16.48 20.63
N MET A 298 11.28 -17.61 20.78
CA MET A 298 12.74 -17.67 20.87
C MET A 298 13.35 -18.36 19.64
N GLN A 299 14.45 -17.80 19.14
CA GLN A 299 15.21 -18.38 18.02
C GLN A 299 15.53 -19.85 18.26
N GLY A 300 15.40 -20.66 17.20
CA GLY A 300 15.68 -22.10 17.23
C GLY A 300 14.50 -22.94 17.72
N ASN A 301 13.38 -22.32 18.06
CA ASN A 301 12.15 -23.02 18.43
C ASN A 301 11.00 -22.64 17.47
N ASN A 302 10.26 -23.64 16.98
CA ASN A 302 9.06 -23.44 16.18
C ASN A 302 7.81 -23.32 17.06
N SER A 303 7.93 -22.61 18.18
CA SER A 303 6.85 -22.38 19.13
C SER A 303 6.86 -20.94 19.61
N ALA A 304 5.67 -20.44 19.94
CA ALA A 304 5.46 -19.16 20.59
C ALA A 304 4.47 -19.35 21.75
N GLY A 305 4.52 -18.46 22.73
CA GLY A 305 3.66 -18.50 23.90
C GLY A 305 3.12 -17.14 24.26
N ILE A 306 2.14 -17.15 25.18
CA ILE A 306 1.69 -15.95 25.88
C ILE A 306 2.29 -15.98 27.29
N ASP A 307 3.08 -14.97 27.60
CA ASP A 307 3.55 -14.72 28.95
C ASP A 307 2.56 -13.78 29.66
N ASN A 308 2.31 -14.05 30.93
CA ASN A 308 1.32 -13.36 31.75
C ASN A 308 1.93 -12.37 32.75
N SER A 309 3.26 -12.20 32.78
CA SER A 309 3.93 -11.47 33.85
C SER A 309 5.02 -10.50 33.38
N TRP A 310 4.75 -9.74 32.33
CA TRP A 310 5.71 -8.77 31.80
C TRP A 310 5.68 -7.43 32.52
N ALA A 311 6.89 -6.91 32.79
CA ALA A 311 7.07 -5.58 33.34
C ALA A 311 6.56 -4.55 32.33
N ARG A 312 5.46 -3.86 32.67
CA ARG A 312 4.86 -2.79 31.87
C ARG A 312 5.83 -1.68 31.44
N PRO A 313 6.86 -1.31 32.23
CA PRO A 313 7.80 -0.26 31.83
C PRO A 313 8.81 -0.67 30.75
N ASP A 314 8.94 -1.96 30.45
CA ASP A 314 9.84 -2.42 29.39
C ASP A 314 9.37 -1.95 28.01
N GLY A 315 10.30 -1.56 27.15
CA GLY A 315 9.98 -1.27 25.75
C GLY A 315 9.85 -2.57 24.94
N ARG A 316 8.70 -2.81 24.33
CA ARG A 316 8.49 -3.91 23.38
C ARG A 316 7.75 -3.45 22.15
N THR A 317 7.79 -4.29 21.12
CA THR A 317 7.15 -3.98 19.84
C THR A 317 5.66 -4.29 19.86
N ILE A 318 4.92 -3.67 18.94
CA ILE A 318 3.48 -3.88 18.79
C ILE A 318 3.18 -4.14 17.32
N ARG A 319 2.44 -5.22 17.06
CA ARG A 319 1.84 -5.49 15.76
C ARG A 319 0.34 -5.32 15.92
N CYS A 320 -0.17 -4.17 15.49
CA CYS A 320 -1.56 -3.80 15.72
C CYS A 320 -2.52 -4.71 14.95
N VAL A 321 -3.73 -4.86 15.49
CA VAL A 321 -4.86 -5.55 14.85
C VAL A 321 -5.94 -4.53 14.51
N LYS A 322 -6.63 -4.74 13.39
CA LYS A 322 -7.72 -3.86 12.95
C LYS A 322 -8.97 -4.12 13.79
N ARG A 323 -9.65 -3.04 14.20
CA ARG A 323 -10.91 -3.10 14.93
C ARG A 323 -12.09 -3.46 14.03
#